data_AF-A0A183ADQ8-F1
#
_entry.id   AF-A0A183ADQ8-F1
#
_cell.length_a   1.000
_cell.length_b   1.000
_cell.length_c   1.000
_cell.angle_alpha   90.00
_cell.angle_beta   90.00
_cell.angle_gamma   90.00
#
_symmetry.space_group_name_H-M   'P 1'
#
loop_
_entity.id
_entity.type
_entity.pdbx_description
1 polymer ?
#
loop_
_entity_poly.entity_id
_entity_poly.type
_entity_poly.pdbx_seq_one_letter_code
_entity_poly.pdbx_strand_id
1 'polypeptide(L)'
;LKFFEILPDHLGDCCYEEYLDRCRDIKDRAIDKLLPLRQPDETVITCRQKLRNIFDDPSYNDAAQVVYYTTGFFIIVSVLSNMAETITGTSPGDINHPRTYDTACVAIFTVEYLVRLYAAESRLRYVRSIMALIDLVAILPYYIGLFVSADKHFSGSLVTLRVFRVFRIFKFSRHSQGLRILGFTLQSCARELGFLLFSLTLVVIIFATVIYYIEKFDQTSTFYSIPASSWYTIVTMTTLGIESSELFIMFIF
;
A
#
# COMPACT_ATOMS: atom_id res chain seq x y z
N LEU A 1 4.71 -37.23 6.52
CA LEU A 1 6.04 -37.70 6.97
C LEU A 1 5.94 -38.98 7.81
N LYS A 2 5.20 -39.02 8.94
CA LYS A 2 5.03 -40.26 9.74
C LYS A 2 4.56 -41.50 8.97
N PHE A 3 3.70 -41.33 7.96
CA PHE A 3 3.21 -42.45 7.12
C PHE A 3 4.30 -43.06 6.21
N PHE A 4 5.32 -42.28 5.84
CA PHE A 4 6.42 -42.72 4.97
C PHE A 4 7.74 -42.90 5.74
N GLU A 5 7.73 -42.79 7.07
CA GLU A 5 8.91 -42.89 7.95
C GLU A 5 10.10 -41.97 7.61
N ILE A 6 9.89 -40.92 6.82
CA ILE A 6 10.94 -39.95 6.51
C ILE A 6 11.14 -39.02 7.71
N LEU A 7 12.35 -39.01 8.27
CA LEU A 7 12.76 -38.08 9.33
C LEU A 7 12.82 -36.65 8.74
N PRO A 8 12.25 -35.63 9.39
CA PRO A 8 12.26 -34.25 8.89
C PRO A 8 13.68 -33.70 8.64
N ASP A 9 14.69 -34.26 9.31
CA ASP A 9 16.10 -33.87 9.16
C ASP A 9 16.73 -34.30 7.81
N HIS A 10 16.03 -35.13 7.03
CA HIS A 10 16.45 -35.54 5.69
C HIS A 10 15.75 -34.77 4.56
N LEU A 11 14.86 -33.83 4.88
CA LEU A 11 14.31 -32.92 3.88
C LEU A 11 15.26 -31.75 3.68
N GLY A 12 15.60 -31.45 2.42
CA GLY A 12 16.28 -30.21 2.10
C GLY A 12 15.41 -29.00 2.47
N ASP A 13 16.04 -27.85 2.75
CA ASP A 13 15.38 -26.66 3.30
C ASP A 13 14.13 -26.22 2.50
N CYS A 14 14.20 -26.31 1.17
CA CYS A 14 13.07 -26.00 0.28
C CYS A 14 11.85 -26.93 0.52
N CYS A 15 12.08 -28.23 0.64
CA CYS A 15 11.01 -29.21 0.89
C CYS A 15 10.49 -29.14 2.32
N TYR A 16 11.35 -28.72 3.27
CA TYR A 16 10.97 -28.57 4.66
C TYR A 16 10.04 -27.38 4.87
N GLU A 17 10.31 -26.23 4.24
CA GLU A 17 9.40 -25.08 4.29
C GLU A 17 8.04 -25.37 3.63
N GLU A 18 8.04 -26.00 2.46
CA GLU A 18 6.78 -26.37 1.77
C GLU A 18 5.97 -27.38 2.60
N TYR A 19 6.64 -28.31 3.29
CA TYR A 19 6.01 -29.23 4.23
C TYR A 19 5.37 -28.50 5.42
N LEU A 20 6.08 -27.54 6.02
CA LEU A 20 5.58 -26.75 7.15
C LEU A 20 4.35 -25.92 6.76
N ASP A 21 4.36 -25.31 5.58
CA ASP A 21 3.22 -24.54 5.08
C ASP A 21 2.00 -25.43 4.81
N ARG A 22 2.21 -26.61 4.21
CA ARG A 22 1.15 -27.62 4.08
C ARG A 22 0.60 -28.09 5.42
N CYS A 23 1.45 -28.24 6.43
CA CYS A 23 1.02 -28.59 7.79
C CYS A 23 0.19 -27.47 8.44
N ARG A 24 0.53 -26.21 8.23
CA ARG A 24 -0.27 -25.05 8.66
C ARG A 24 -1.65 -25.05 8.00
N ASP A 25 -1.70 -25.20 6.69
CA ASP A 25 -2.94 -25.27 5.91
C ASP A 25 -3.88 -26.39 6.37
N ILE A 26 -3.33 -27.58 6.63
CA ILE A 26 -4.11 -28.72 7.13
C ILE A 26 -4.62 -28.43 8.54
N LYS A 27 -3.81 -27.79 9.39
CA LYS A 27 -4.20 -27.42 10.75
C LYS A 27 -5.32 -26.38 10.74
N ASP A 28 -5.24 -25.38 9.87
CA ASP A 28 -6.28 -24.35 9.74
C ASP A 28 -7.59 -24.96 9.21
N ARG A 29 -7.52 -25.83 8.20
CA ARG A 29 -8.70 -26.60 7.72
C ARG A 29 -9.25 -27.57 8.76
N ALA A 30 -8.38 -28.12 9.61
CA ALA A 30 -8.80 -28.98 10.71
C ALA A 30 -9.49 -28.17 11.81
N ILE A 31 -8.99 -26.96 12.13
CA ILE A 31 -9.64 -26.02 13.05
C ILE A 31 -11.03 -25.64 12.53
N ASP A 32 -11.18 -25.39 11.22
CA ASP A 32 -12.49 -25.16 10.59
C ASP A 32 -13.44 -26.37 10.71
N LYS A 33 -12.92 -27.60 10.71
CA LYS A 33 -13.71 -28.84 10.88
C LYS A 33 -13.96 -29.23 12.35
N LEU A 34 -13.07 -28.80 13.26
CA LEU A 34 -13.14 -29.04 14.72
C LEU A 34 -13.90 -27.94 15.46
N LEU A 35 -14.11 -26.78 14.85
CA LEU A 35 -15.24 -25.93 15.17
C LEU A 35 -16.48 -26.83 15.03
N PRO A 36 -17.16 -27.16 16.14
CA PRO A 36 -18.24 -28.13 16.10
C PRO A 36 -19.26 -27.66 15.06
N LEU A 37 -19.92 -28.61 14.40
CA LEU A 37 -21.07 -28.35 13.54
C LEU A 37 -22.07 -27.51 14.34
N ARG A 38 -21.90 -26.20 14.29
CA ARG A 38 -22.87 -25.27 14.82
C ARG A 38 -24.02 -25.48 13.87
N GLN A 39 -25.06 -26.14 14.40
CA GLN A 39 -26.40 -26.06 13.86
C GLN A 39 -26.60 -24.61 13.39
N PRO A 40 -27.22 -24.35 12.23
CA PRO A 40 -27.58 -22.98 11.89
C PRO A 40 -28.56 -22.54 12.96
N ASP A 41 -28.05 -22.02 14.08
CA ASP A 41 -28.77 -21.14 14.96
C ASP A 41 -29.39 -20.15 13.98
N GLU A 42 -30.71 -20.00 14.00
CA GLU A 42 -31.36 -18.78 13.56
C GLU A 42 -30.75 -17.65 14.39
N THR A 43 -29.55 -17.23 14.01
CA THR A 43 -28.86 -16.13 14.64
C THR A 43 -29.70 -14.94 14.23
N VAL A 44 -30.43 -14.39 15.19
CA VAL A 44 -31.07 -13.09 15.03
C VAL A 44 -29.96 -12.15 14.58
N ILE A 45 -29.90 -11.87 13.27
CA ILE A 45 -28.81 -11.11 12.68
C ILE A 45 -28.94 -9.71 13.28
N THR A 46 -28.05 -9.38 14.20
CA THR A 46 -28.05 -8.05 14.80
C THR A 46 -27.80 -7.04 13.68
N CYS A 47 -28.41 -5.84 13.74
CA CYS A 47 -28.17 -4.79 12.73
C CYS A 47 -26.68 -4.58 12.44
N ARG A 48 -25.82 -4.75 13.45
CA ARG A 48 -24.36 -4.71 13.34
C ARG A 48 -23.77 -5.81 12.44
N GLN A 49 -24.22 -7.05 12.57
CA GLN A 49 -23.79 -8.16 11.71
C GLN A 49 -24.34 -8.00 10.29
N LYS A 50 -25.57 -7.51 10.14
CA LYS A 50 -26.14 -7.20 8.83
C LYS A 50 -25.32 -6.12 8.12
N LEU A 51 -24.95 -5.06 8.84
CA LEU A 51 -24.08 -3.99 8.33
C LEU A 51 -22.70 -4.52 7.95
N ARG A 52 -22.09 -5.37 8.78
CA ARG A 52 -20.81 -6.01 8.48
C ARG A 52 -20.88 -6.82 7.17
N ASN A 53 -21.89 -7.66 7.01
CA ASN A 53 -22.03 -8.50 5.81
C ASN A 53 -22.21 -7.65 4.53
N ILE A 54 -22.91 -6.51 4.62
CA ILE A 54 -23.06 -5.56 3.50
C ILE A 54 -21.71 -4.96 3.06
N PHE A 55 -20.76 -4.75 3.98
CA PHE A 55 -19.46 -4.13 3.67
C PHE A 55 -18.34 -5.14 3.42
N ASP A 56 -18.43 -6.35 3.97
CA ASP A 56 -17.44 -7.41 3.81
C ASP A 56 -17.66 -8.19 2.49
N ASP A 57 -18.92 -8.44 2.11
CA ASP A 57 -19.29 -9.20 0.90
C ASP A 57 -20.12 -8.36 -0.09
N PRO A 58 -19.53 -7.94 -1.23
CA PRO A 58 -20.24 -7.19 -2.27
C PRO A 58 -21.45 -7.94 -2.86
N SER A 59 -21.40 -9.27 -2.85
CA SER A 59 -22.45 -10.15 -3.39
C SER A 59 -23.54 -10.50 -2.37
N TYR A 60 -23.49 -9.95 -1.15
CA TYR A 60 -24.46 -10.27 -0.10
C TYR A 60 -25.87 -9.78 -0.45
N ASN A 61 -25.98 -8.57 -1.02
CA ASN A 61 -27.25 -7.94 -1.39
C ASN A 61 -27.02 -6.84 -2.44
N ASP A 62 -28.05 -6.42 -3.17
CA ASP A 62 -27.97 -5.32 -4.14
C ASP A 62 -27.44 -4.03 -3.51
N ALA A 63 -27.80 -3.75 -2.25
CA ALA A 63 -27.28 -2.61 -1.49
C ALA A 63 -25.76 -2.69 -1.27
N ALA A 64 -25.20 -3.89 -1.04
CA ALA A 64 -23.77 -4.10 -0.87
C ALA A 64 -23.02 -3.81 -2.18
N GLN A 65 -23.57 -4.27 -3.29
CA GLN A 65 -23.05 -4.02 -4.63
C GLN A 65 -23.09 -2.53 -4.99
N VAL A 66 -24.18 -1.83 -4.66
CA VAL A 66 -24.30 -0.37 -4.87
C VAL A 66 -23.27 0.38 -4.04
N VAL A 67 -23.09 0.04 -2.76
CA VAL A 67 -22.07 0.66 -1.89
C VAL A 67 -20.67 0.42 -2.45
N TYR A 68 -20.39 -0.79 -2.92
CA TYR A 68 -19.11 -1.15 -3.52
C TYR A 68 -18.79 -0.30 -4.76
N TYR A 69 -19.71 -0.21 -5.72
CA TYR A 69 -19.48 0.59 -6.94
C TYR A 69 -19.46 2.09 -6.65
N THR A 70 -20.32 2.58 -5.75
CA THR A 70 -20.34 3.99 -5.34
C THR A 70 -19.01 4.37 -4.72
N THR A 71 -18.48 3.55 -3.81
CA THR A 71 -17.18 3.77 -3.17
C THR A 71 -16.05 3.78 -4.19
N GLY A 72 -16.03 2.80 -5.11
CA GLY A 72 -15.04 2.74 -6.19
C GLY A 72 -15.08 3.98 -7.09
N PHE A 73 -16.27 4.45 -7.45
CA PHE A 73 -16.46 5.67 -8.24
C PHE A 73 -15.87 6.90 -7.53
N PHE A 74 -16.18 7.11 -6.25
CA PHE A 74 -15.62 8.23 -5.49
C PHE A 74 -14.10 8.15 -5.34
N ILE A 75 -13.50 6.95 -5.25
CA ILE A 75 -12.04 6.77 -5.28
C ILE A 75 -11.46 7.27 -6.60
N ILE A 76 -12.06 6.88 -7.73
CA ILE A 76 -11.59 7.30 -9.06
C ILE A 76 -11.72 8.82 -9.21
N VAL A 77 -12.87 9.40 -8.88
CA VAL A 77 -13.09 10.86 -8.92
C VAL A 77 -12.06 11.59 -8.06
N SER A 78 -11.79 11.08 -6.86
CA SER A 78 -10.79 11.62 -5.95
C SER A 78 -9.38 11.57 -6.57
N VAL A 79 -8.97 10.45 -7.16
CA VAL A 79 -7.66 10.34 -7.83
C VAL A 79 -7.56 11.27 -9.04
N LEU A 80 -8.60 11.35 -9.88
CA LEU A 80 -8.63 12.25 -11.03
C LEU A 80 -8.58 13.72 -10.61
N SER A 81 -9.26 14.09 -9.51
CA SER A 81 -9.18 15.43 -8.93
C SER A 81 -7.76 15.78 -8.48
N ASN A 82 -7.04 14.85 -7.84
CA ASN A 82 -5.63 15.06 -7.48
C ASN A 82 -4.77 15.27 -8.74
N MET A 83 -5.00 14.48 -9.80
CA MET A 83 -4.25 14.62 -11.04
C MET A 83 -4.53 15.97 -11.72
N ALA A 84 -5.79 16.41 -11.71
CA ALA A 84 -6.19 17.71 -12.25
C ALA A 84 -5.60 18.89 -11.45
N GLU A 85 -5.49 18.78 -10.12
CA GLU A 85 -4.83 19.78 -9.27
C GLU A 85 -3.36 19.97 -9.67
N THR A 86 -2.66 18.90 -10.04
CA THR A 86 -1.27 18.94 -10.50
C THR A 86 -1.11 19.61 -11.87
N ILE A 87 -2.03 19.36 -12.82
CA ILE A 87 -1.94 19.89 -14.19
C ILE A 87 -2.30 21.37 -14.23
N THR A 88 -3.38 21.75 -13.55
CA THR A 88 -3.93 23.11 -13.65
C THR A 88 -3.12 24.13 -12.87
N GLY A 89 -2.20 23.70 -12.00
CA GLY A 89 -1.38 24.59 -11.17
C GLY A 89 -2.24 25.59 -10.38
N THR A 90 -3.50 25.24 -10.10
CA THR A 90 -4.52 26.20 -9.66
C THR A 90 -4.02 26.89 -8.39
N SER A 91 -3.80 28.20 -8.52
CA SER A 91 -3.24 29.06 -7.47
C SER A 91 -4.11 28.98 -6.21
N PRO A 92 -3.51 29.04 -4.99
CA PRO A 92 -4.22 28.91 -3.73
C PRO A 92 -5.07 30.16 -3.44
N GLY A 93 -6.17 30.31 -4.16
CA GLY A 93 -7.01 31.52 -4.10
C GLY A 93 -8.32 31.46 -4.89
N ASP A 94 -8.51 30.47 -5.76
CA ASP A 94 -9.82 30.31 -6.40
C ASP A 94 -10.83 29.70 -5.41
N ILE A 95 -11.71 30.58 -4.94
CA ILE A 95 -12.59 30.41 -3.79
C ILE A 95 -13.71 29.40 -4.03
N ASN A 96 -13.88 28.88 -5.26
CA ASN A 96 -15.09 28.14 -5.60
C ASN A 96 -14.98 26.70 -6.10
N HIS A 97 -13.89 26.12 -6.67
CA HIS A 97 -14.06 24.74 -7.23
C HIS A 97 -12.85 23.80 -7.40
N PRO A 98 -12.01 23.59 -6.36
CA PRO A 98 -11.46 22.23 -6.11
C PRO A 98 -11.64 21.73 -4.67
N ARG A 99 -11.68 22.63 -3.68
CA ARG A 99 -11.74 22.26 -2.25
C ARG A 99 -13.05 21.57 -1.86
N THR A 100 -14.16 21.94 -2.48
CA THR A 100 -15.48 21.39 -2.18
C THR A 100 -15.58 19.92 -2.53
N TYR A 101 -15.03 19.50 -3.68
CA TYR A 101 -15.04 18.11 -4.12
C TYR A 101 -14.13 17.23 -3.28
N ASP A 102 -12.93 17.70 -2.95
CA ASP A 102 -12.04 16.96 -2.05
C ASP A 102 -12.65 16.81 -0.66
N THR A 103 -13.27 17.86 -0.14
CA THR A 103 -13.97 17.82 1.17
C THR A 103 -15.11 16.81 1.13
N ALA A 104 -15.92 16.80 0.07
CA ALA A 104 -17.00 15.83 -0.10
C ALA A 104 -16.50 14.38 -0.19
N CYS A 105 -15.44 14.13 -0.98
CA CYS A 105 -14.84 12.81 -1.11
C CYS A 105 -14.28 12.31 0.23
N VAL A 106 -13.55 13.16 0.95
CA VAL A 106 -12.99 12.81 2.26
C VAL A 106 -14.10 12.60 3.29
N ALA A 107 -15.17 13.38 3.27
CA ALA A 107 -16.32 13.19 4.13
C ALA A 107 -16.96 11.80 3.90
N ILE A 108 -17.17 11.41 2.64
CA ILE A 108 -17.70 10.09 2.28
C ILE A 108 -16.77 8.98 2.77
N PHE A 109 -15.45 9.09 2.55
CA PHE A 109 -14.48 8.09 3.02
C PHE A 109 -14.41 7.99 4.54
N THR A 110 -14.61 9.11 5.23
CA THR A 110 -14.65 9.14 6.70
C THR A 110 -15.90 8.46 7.22
N VAL A 111 -17.08 8.76 6.65
CA VAL A 111 -18.33 8.08 6.99
C VAL A 111 -18.20 6.58 6.74
N GLU A 112 -17.67 6.18 5.60
CA GLU A 112 -17.43 4.78 5.26
C GLU A 112 -16.50 4.09 6.27
N TYR A 113 -15.41 4.75 6.68
CA TYR A 113 -14.49 4.23 7.70
C TYR A 113 -15.18 4.06 9.06
N LEU A 114 -15.96 5.07 9.50
CA LEU A 114 -16.69 5.03 10.77
C LEU A 114 -17.76 3.95 10.80
N VAL A 115 -18.51 3.79 9.69
CA VAL A 115 -19.51 2.75 9.53
C VAL A 115 -18.88 1.35 9.64
N ARG A 116 -17.72 1.13 8.99
CA ARG A 116 -16.99 -0.14 9.13
C ARG A 116 -16.42 -0.36 10.52
N LEU A 117 -15.89 0.69 11.16
CA LEU A 117 -15.40 0.62 12.53
C LEU A 117 -16.53 0.26 13.52
N TYR A 118 -17.74 0.76 13.29
CA TYR A 118 -18.92 0.42 14.08
C TYR A 118 -19.40 -1.02 13.83
N ALA A 119 -19.37 -1.46 12.57
CA ALA A 119 -19.75 -2.82 12.18
C ALA A 119 -18.78 -3.89 12.71
N ALA A 120 -17.48 -3.57 12.84
CA ALA A 120 -16.45 -4.52 13.25
C ALA A 120 -16.62 -5.02 14.69
N GLU A 121 -16.50 -6.34 14.92
CA GLU A 121 -16.70 -6.99 16.24
C GLU A 121 -15.79 -6.43 17.35
N SER A 122 -14.51 -6.22 17.04
CA SER A 122 -13.51 -5.65 17.96
C SER A 122 -12.84 -4.43 17.33
N ARG A 123 -13.24 -3.23 17.79
CA ARG A 123 -12.80 -1.94 17.23
C ARG A 123 -11.28 -1.79 17.21
N LEU A 124 -10.61 -2.15 18.31
CA LEU A 124 -9.14 -2.05 18.42
C LEU A 124 -8.41 -3.00 17.47
N ARG A 125 -8.95 -4.21 17.25
CA ARG A 125 -8.38 -5.15 16.28
C ARG A 125 -8.59 -4.65 14.85
N TYR A 126 -9.75 -4.06 14.58
CA TYR A 126 -10.06 -3.50 13.27
C TYR A 126 -9.13 -2.34 12.92
N VAL A 127 -8.96 -1.36 13.82
CA VAL A 127 -8.06 -0.21 13.58
C VAL A 127 -6.61 -0.64 13.33
N ARG A 128 -6.17 -1.76 13.92
CA ARG A 128 -4.83 -2.33 13.69
C ARG A 128 -4.71 -3.19 12.42
N SER A 129 -5.80 -3.45 11.71
CA SER A 129 -5.75 -4.22 10.46
C SER A 129 -5.14 -3.38 9.32
N ILE A 130 -4.37 -4.02 8.43
CA ILE A 130 -3.74 -3.34 7.27
C ILE A 130 -4.79 -2.59 6.44
N MET A 131 -5.95 -3.20 6.22
CA MET A 131 -7.02 -2.60 5.41
C MET A 131 -7.64 -1.37 6.08
N ALA A 132 -7.80 -1.35 7.40
CA ALA A 132 -8.28 -0.17 8.13
C ALA A 132 -7.21 0.93 8.21
N LEU A 133 -5.92 0.55 8.28
CA LEU A 133 -4.82 1.51 8.22
C LEU A 133 -4.78 2.22 6.87
N ILE A 134 -4.98 1.49 5.76
CA ILE A 134 -5.10 2.08 4.42
C ILE A 134 -6.26 3.08 4.36
N ASP A 135 -7.43 2.71 4.88
CA ASP A 135 -8.60 3.61 4.92
C ASP A 135 -8.31 4.87 5.78
N LEU A 136 -7.60 4.73 6.90
CA LEU A 136 -7.20 5.84 7.77
C LEU A 136 -6.18 6.78 7.07
N VAL A 137 -5.13 6.21 6.47
CA VAL A 137 -4.10 6.97 5.75
C VAL A 137 -4.70 7.70 4.53
N ALA A 138 -5.76 7.18 3.94
CA ALA A 138 -6.45 7.84 2.81
C ALA A 138 -7.15 9.15 3.22
N ILE A 139 -7.64 9.27 4.45
CA ILE A 139 -8.33 10.48 4.95
C ILE A 139 -7.41 11.42 5.74
N LEU A 140 -6.34 10.88 6.32
CA LEU A 140 -5.43 11.59 7.23
C LEU A 140 -4.83 12.89 6.66
N PRO A 141 -4.36 12.96 5.40
CA PRO A 141 -3.72 14.17 4.86
C PRO A 141 -4.65 15.40 4.89
N TYR A 142 -5.96 15.20 4.71
CA TYR A 142 -6.95 16.27 4.75
C TYR A 142 -7.12 16.81 6.18
N TYR A 143 -7.28 15.92 7.17
CA TYR A 143 -7.45 16.33 8.57
C TYR A 143 -6.20 16.99 9.14
N ILE A 144 -5.01 16.49 8.82
CA ILE A 144 -3.75 17.15 9.21
C ILE A 144 -3.65 18.53 8.54
N GLY A 145 -3.98 18.63 7.24
CA GLY A 145 -3.99 19.92 6.54
C GLY A 145 -4.94 20.94 7.17
N LEU A 146 -6.12 20.52 7.63
CA LEU A 146 -7.09 21.36 8.32
C LEU A 146 -6.54 21.86 9.67
N PHE A 147 -5.95 20.96 10.47
CA PHE A 147 -5.37 21.27 11.77
C PHE A 147 -4.17 22.24 11.64
N VAL A 148 -3.26 21.97 10.70
CA VAL A 148 -2.10 22.82 10.42
C VAL A 148 -2.51 24.19 9.86
N SER A 149 -3.60 24.27 9.08
CA SER A 149 -4.09 25.56 8.57
C SER A 149 -4.74 26.43 9.65
N ALA A 150 -5.21 25.84 10.75
CA ALA A 150 -5.70 26.59 11.90
C ALA A 150 -4.54 27.28 12.66
N ASP A 151 -3.36 26.66 12.67
CA ASP A 151 -2.14 27.18 13.29
C ASP A 151 -1.24 27.92 12.29
N LYS A 152 -1.32 29.25 12.28
CA LYS A 152 -0.58 30.13 11.34
C LYS A 152 0.96 30.00 11.35
N HIS A 153 1.54 29.27 12.30
CA HIS A 153 2.99 29.08 12.42
C HIS A 153 3.59 28.07 11.42
N PHE A 154 2.78 27.22 10.77
CA PHE A 154 3.28 26.08 9.99
C PHE A 154 3.03 26.15 8.47
N SER A 155 2.85 27.35 7.92
CA SER A 155 2.40 27.56 6.53
C SER A 155 3.29 26.90 5.44
N GLY A 156 4.56 26.60 5.73
CA GLY A 156 5.46 25.88 4.81
C GLY A 156 5.25 24.35 4.75
N SER A 157 4.67 23.74 5.79
CA SER A 157 4.48 22.28 5.91
C SER A 157 3.35 21.75 5.00
N LEU A 158 2.50 22.64 4.50
CA LEU A 158 1.33 22.28 3.68
C LEU A 158 1.69 21.67 2.32
N VAL A 159 2.90 21.89 1.80
CA VAL A 159 3.33 21.31 0.51
C VAL A 159 3.61 19.82 0.66
N THR A 160 4.34 19.42 1.71
CA THR A 160 4.65 18.01 1.98
C THR A 160 3.37 17.20 2.24
N LEU A 161 2.39 17.78 2.94
CA LEU A 161 1.08 17.15 3.18
C LEU A 161 0.27 16.86 1.91
N ARG A 162 0.48 17.64 0.83
CA ARG A 162 -0.18 17.37 -0.46
C ARG A 162 0.32 16.08 -1.10
N VAL A 163 1.61 15.76 -0.95
CA VAL A 163 2.18 14.49 -1.46
C VAL A 163 1.47 13.30 -0.81
N PHE A 164 1.19 13.38 0.50
CA PHE A 164 0.49 12.29 1.21
C PHE A 164 -0.94 12.03 0.69
N ARG A 165 -1.56 12.95 -0.04
CA ARG A 165 -2.88 12.67 -0.66
C ARG A 165 -2.81 11.54 -1.66
N VAL A 166 -1.64 11.24 -2.25
CA VAL A 166 -1.46 10.10 -3.16
C VAL A 166 -1.77 8.79 -2.46
N PHE A 167 -1.56 8.67 -1.15
CA PHE A 167 -1.81 7.44 -0.40
C PHE A 167 -3.29 7.01 -0.43
N ARG A 168 -4.23 7.92 -0.72
CA ARG A 168 -5.64 7.55 -0.89
C ARG A 168 -5.87 6.59 -2.06
N ILE A 169 -4.95 6.52 -3.03
CA ILE A 169 -4.98 5.54 -4.12
C ILE A 169 -4.91 4.10 -3.60
N PHE A 170 -4.24 3.87 -2.46
CA PHE A 170 -4.14 2.54 -1.87
C PHE A 170 -5.49 1.99 -1.41
N LYS A 171 -6.51 2.84 -1.19
CA LYS A 171 -7.89 2.38 -0.92
C LYS A 171 -8.47 1.55 -2.07
N PHE A 172 -7.93 1.69 -3.29
CA PHE A 172 -8.24 0.83 -4.42
C PHE A 172 -7.87 -0.64 -4.17
N SER A 173 -6.87 -0.92 -3.32
CA SER A 173 -6.48 -2.28 -2.96
C SER A 173 -7.62 -3.08 -2.31
N ARG A 174 -8.56 -2.43 -1.61
CA ARG A 174 -9.73 -3.10 -1.03
C ARG A 174 -10.69 -3.62 -2.11
N HIS A 175 -10.78 -2.93 -3.23
CA HIS A 175 -11.65 -3.24 -4.36
C HIS A 175 -10.97 -4.16 -5.38
N SER A 176 -9.63 -4.22 -5.38
CA SER A 176 -8.87 -5.10 -6.27
C SER A 176 -8.39 -6.35 -5.54
N GLN A 177 -9.00 -7.50 -5.87
CA GLN A 177 -8.49 -8.80 -5.42
C GLN A 177 -7.04 -9.02 -5.88
N GLY A 178 -6.67 -8.56 -7.08
CA GLY A 178 -5.31 -8.68 -7.61
C GLY A 178 -4.26 -7.98 -6.75
N LEU A 179 -4.53 -6.75 -6.27
CA LEU A 179 -3.61 -6.04 -5.37
C LEU A 179 -3.48 -6.71 -4.01
N ARG A 180 -4.56 -7.32 -3.50
CA ARG A 180 -4.53 -8.08 -2.25
C ARG A 180 -3.67 -9.35 -2.38
N ILE A 181 -3.84 -10.07 -3.49
CA ILE A 181 -3.06 -11.27 -3.81
C ILE A 181 -1.58 -10.90 -4.00
N LEU A 182 -1.30 -9.80 -4.72
CA LEU A 182 0.06 -9.28 -4.86
C LEU A 182 0.68 -8.95 -3.49
N GLY A 183 -0.07 -8.28 -2.61
CA GLY A 183 0.41 -8.00 -1.25
C GLY A 183 0.71 -9.27 -0.45
N PHE A 184 -0.15 -10.28 -0.53
CA PHE A 184 0.06 -11.56 0.15
C PHE A 184 1.26 -12.32 -0.40
N THR A 185 1.39 -12.42 -1.72
CA THR A 185 2.53 -13.08 -2.38
C THR A 185 3.85 -12.37 -2.08
N LEU A 186 3.86 -11.03 -2.10
CA LEU A 186 5.02 -10.24 -1.67
C LEU A 186 5.38 -10.49 -0.21
N GLN A 187 4.38 -10.63 0.67
CA GLN A 187 4.62 -10.95 2.08
C GLN A 187 5.22 -12.35 2.23
N SER A 188 4.73 -13.33 1.46
CA SER A 188 5.27 -14.70 1.46
C SER A 188 6.72 -14.73 0.99
N CYS A 189 7.06 -13.98 -0.06
CA CYS A 189 8.41 -13.92 -0.60
C CYS A 189 9.27 -12.78 0.00
N ALA A 190 8.82 -12.11 1.06
CA ALA A 190 9.47 -10.91 1.58
C ALA A 190 10.92 -11.16 2.03
N ARG A 191 11.19 -12.34 2.57
CA ARG A 191 12.54 -12.75 3.00
C ARG A 191 13.48 -12.91 1.80
N GLU A 192 13.02 -13.58 0.74
CA GLU A 192 13.79 -13.78 -0.49
C GLU A 192 14.03 -12.46 -1.21
N LEU A 193 12.98 -11.63 -1.34
CA LEU A 193 13.07 -10.30 -1.91
C LEU A 193 14.04 -9.42 -1.10
N GLY A 194 14.02 -9.51 0.22
CA GLY A 194 14.95 -8.80 1.10
C GLY A 194 16.40 -9.17 0.84
N PHE A 195 16.70 -10.47 0.67
CA PHE A 195 18.05 -10.92 0.31
C PHE A 195 18.48 -10.45 -1.08
N LEU A 196 17.57 -10.49 -2.06
CA LEU A 196 17.83 -9.98 -3.42
C LEU A 196 18.12 -8.47 -3.39
N LEU A 197 17.31 -7.68 -2.70
CA LEU A 197 17.53 -6.23 -2.57
C LEU A 197 18.84 -5.92 -1.83
N PHE A 198 19.19 -6.71 -0.82
CA PHE A 198 20.45 -6.57 -0.10
C PHE A 198 21.66 -6.83 -1.01
N SER A 199 21.66 -7.94 -1.76
CA SER A 199 22.77 -8.25 -2.67
C SER A 199 22.85 -7.23 -3.82
N LEU A 200 21.71 -6.78 -4.36
CA LEU A 200 21.67 -5.72 -5.38
C LEU A 200 22.23 -4.40 -4.85
N THR A 201 21.93 -4.03 -3.61
CA THR A 201 22.49 -2.81 -2.99
C THR A 201 24.00 -2.90 -2.84
N LEU A 202 24.55 -4.05 -2.43
CA LEU A 202 26.00 -4.26 -2.36
C LEU A 202 26.65 -4.10 -3.73
N VAL A 203 26.07 -4.69 -4.77
CA VAL A 203 26.53 -4.56 -6.16
C VAL A 203 26.52 -3.09 -6.59
N VAL A 204 25.42 -2.36 -6.34
CA VAL A 204 25.30 -0.93 -6.65
C VAL A 204 26.40 -0.11 -5.98
N ILE A 205 26.69 -0.36 -4.70
CA ILE A 205 27.73 0.36 -3.95
C ILE A 205 29.12 0.08 -4.53
N ILE A 206 29.45 -1.18 -4.84
CA ILE A 206 30.75 -1.56 -5.40
C ILE A 206 30.96 -0.87 -6.76
N PHE A 207 30.00 -0.99 -7.67
CA PHE A 207 30.12 -0.39 -9.01
C PHE A 207 30.09 1.14 -8.97
N ALA A 208 29.26 1.76 -8.12
CA ALA A 208 29.27 3.21 -7.93
C ALA A 208 30.62 3.71 -7.42
N THR A 209 31.27 2.95 -6.52
CA THR A 209 32.60 3.28 -6.00
C THR A 209 33.66 3.17 -7.09
N VAL A 210 33.63 2.11 -7.90
CA VAL A 210 34.56 1.93 -9.04
C VAL A 210 34.42 3.08 -10.04
N ILE A 211 33.20 3.39 -10.48
CA ILE A 211 32.93 4.48 -11.42
C ILE A 211 33.40 5.82 -10.84
N TYR A 212 33.06 6.10 -9.59
CA TYR A 212 33.52 7.31 -8.91
C TYR A 212 35.05 7.44 -8.95
N TYR A 213 35.79 6.39 -8.63
CA TYR A 213 37.26 6.47 -8.61
C TYR A 213 37.91 6.53 -10.00
N ILE A 214 37.28 5.95 -11.02
CA ILE A 214 37.73 6.08 -12.42
C ILE A 214 37.56 7.54 -12.87
N GLU A 215 36.40 8.13 -12.57
CA GLU A 215 36.00 9.44 -13.06
C GLU A 215 36.46 10.61 -12.17
N LYS A 216 36.97 10.31 -10.96
CA LYS A 216 37.38 11.31 -9.97
C LYS A 216 38.38 12.34 -10.48
N PHE A 217 39.18 11.96 -11.47
CA PHE A 217 40.26 12.80 -12.01
C PHE A 217 39.80 13.74 -13.12
N ASP A 218 38.59 13.58 -13.65
CA ASP A 218 38.01 14.49 -14.63
C ASP A 218 37.14 15.56 -13.94
N GLN A 219 37.47 16.84 -14.16
CA GLN A 219 36.73 17.94 -13.55
C GLN A 219 35.39 18.24 -14.23
N THR A 220 35.15 17.67 -15.42
CA THR A 220 33.86 17.77 -16.12
C THR A 220 32.89 16.64 -15.79
N SER A 221 33.31 15.68 -14.97
CA SER A 221 32.51 14.49 -14.67
C SER A 221 31.35 14.79 -13.71
N THR A 222 30.16 14.26 -14.02
CA THR A 222 28.95 14.36 -13.17
C THR A 222 29.01 13.44 -11.95
N PHE A 223 30.05 12.62 -11.82
CA PHE A 223 30.25 11.65 -10.76
C PHE A 223 31.01 12.23 -9.56
N TYR A 224 30.49 13.29 -8.94
CA TYR A 224 31.16 14.00 -7.85
C TYR A 224 31.10 13.29 -6.48
N SER A 225 30.25 12.28 -6.32
CA SER A 225 30.15 11.50 -5.08
C SER A 225 29.63 10.09 -5.33
N ILE A 226 29.92 9.14 -4.42
CA ILE A 226 29.46 7.74 -4.54
C ILE A 226 27.92 7.66 -4.65
N PRO A 227 27.11 8.42 -3.86
CA PRO A 227 25.65 8.45 -4.05
C PRO A 227 25.20 9.07 -5.38
N ALA A 228 25.97 10.00 -5.95
CA ALA A 228 25.67 10.53 -7.28
C ALA A 228 25.91 9.45 -8.36
N SER A 229 26.99 8.68 -8.24
CA SER A 229 27.29 7.56 -9.15
C SER A 229 26.34 6.37 -8.99
N SER A 230 25.73 6.19 -7.81
CA SER A 230 24.82 5.06 -7.58
C SER A 230 23.54 5.14 -8.41
N TRP A 231 23.01 6.33 -8.69
CA TRP A 231 21.88 6.51 -9.61
C TRP A 231 22.16 5.92 -10.99
N TYR A 232 23.30 6.29 -11.59
CA TYR A 232 23.73 5.76 -12.88
C TYR A 232 23.92 4.24 -12.84
N THR A 233 24.54 3.72 -11.77
CA THR A 233 24.69 2.28 -11.57
C THR A 233 23.34 1.56 -11.46
N ILE A 234 22.35 2.14 -10.76
CA ILE A 234 21.01 1.56 -10.62
C ILE A 234 20.32 1.49 -11.99
N VAL A 235 20.33 2.58 -12.76
CA VAL A 235 19.74 2.65 -14.11
C VAL A 235 20.37 1.62 -15.05
N THR A 236 21.68 1.45 -14.97
CA THR A 236 22.43 0.49 -15.79
C THR A 236 22.11 -0.95 -15.39
N MET A 237 22.14 -1.27 -14.09
CA MET A 237 21.87 -2.61 -13.56
C MET A 237 20.40 -3.03 -13.73
N THR A 238 19.47 -2.08 -13.71
CA THR A 238 18.04 -2.32 -14.00
C THR A 238 17.74 -2.31 -15.50
N THR A 239 18.77 -2.21 -16.36
CA THR A 239 18.65 -2.21 -17.83
C THR A 239 17.72 -1.13 -18.39
N LEU A 240 17.49 -0.04 -17.63
CA LEU A 240 16.69 1.09 -18.08
C LEU A 240 17.37 1.83 -19.24
N GLY A 241 18.71 1.85 -19.25
CA GLY A 241 19.51 2.37 -20.37
C GLY A 241 19.24 3.84 -20.69
N ILE A 242 19.63 4.76 -19.80
CA ILE A 242 19.56 6.20 -20.08
C ILE A 242 20.88 6.60 -20.76
N GLU A 243 20.80 6.89 -22.05
CA GLU A 243 21.95 7.22 -22.91
C GLU A 243 22.46 8.67 -22.76
N SER A 244 21.81 9.51 -21.96
CA SER A 244 22.05 10.96 -21.97
C SER A 244 22.34 11.50 -20.57
N SER A 245 23.55 12.00 -20.37
CA SER A 245 23.96 12.87 -19.27
C SER A 245 23.03 14.07 -19.06
N GLU A 246 22.28 14.48 -20.09
CA GLU A 246 21.22 15.50 -20.04
C GLU A 246 20.06 15.14 -19.08
N LEU A 247 19.71 13.86 -18.94
CA LEU A 247 18.65 13.43 -18.01
C LEU A 247 19.08 13.50 -16.54
N PHE A 248 20.39 13.49 -16.28
CA PHE A 248 20.96 13.58 -14.93
C PHE A 248 20.73 14.97 -14.31
N ILE A 249 20.71 16.01 -15.13
CA ILE A 249 20.46 17.39 -14.70
C ILE A 249 18.97 17.62 -14.42
N MET A 250 18.07 16.97 -15.17
CA MET A 250 16.62 17.14 -15.01
C MET A 250 16.03 16.46 -13.76
N PHE A 251 16.75 15.50 -13.16
CA PHE A 251 16.31 14.81 -11.94
C PHE A 251 16.89 15.40 -10.64
N ILE A 252 17.88 16.29 -10.75
CA ILE A 252 18.51 16.97 -9.60
C ILE A 252 17.86 18.36 -9.31
N PHE A 253 17.00 18.87 -10.19
CA PHE A 253 16.25 20.12 -10.00
C PHE A 253 14.75 19.91 -9.81
#